data_AF-A0A938NYH6-F1
#
_entry.id   AF-A0A938NYH6-F1
#
_cell.length_a   1.000
_cell.length_b   1.000
_cell.length_c   1.000
_cell.angle_alpha   90.00
_cell.angle_beta   90.00
_cell.angle_gamma   90.00
#
_symmetry.space_group_name_H-M   'P 1'
#
loop_
_entity.id
_entity.type
_entity.pdbx_description
1 polymer ?
#
loop_
_entity_poly.entity_id
_entity_poly.type
_entity_poly.pdbx_seq_one_letter_code
_entity_poly.pdbx_strand_id
1 'polypeptide(L)'
;MRKLRKIFSFFVPPDKWRTPVILIVGIFTGLVILVLYLGKADSYLSDNPETCINCHVMFPQYLTWQHSSHNRVAICNDCHVPQENIFRKSLFKATDGLRHSTMFTFRLEPEVIRIKNAGKNAVQNNCERCHNYLWDYVKSCRNLGLT
;
A
#
# COMPACT_ATOMS: atom_id res chain seq x y z
N MET A 1 -29.24 -29.24 -10.17
CA MET A 1 -29.20 -29.55 -8.71
C MET A 1 -28.28 -30.72 -8.34
N ARG A 2 -28.28 -31.85 -9.07
CA ARG A 2 -27.47 -33.06 -8.75
C ARG A 2 -25.94 -32.89 -8.93
N LYS A 3 -25.48 -32.03 -9.85
CA LYS A 3 -24.05 -31.69 -10.04
C LYS A 3 -23.49 -30.80 -8.91
N LEU A 4 -24.26 -29.81 -8.46
CA LEU A 4 -23.89 -28.95 -7.30
C LEU A 4 -23.72 -29.76 -6.02
N ARG A 5 -24.61 -30.72 -5.77
CA ARG A 5 -24.50 -31.65 -4.63
C ARG A 5 -23.23 -32.51 -4.66
N LYS A 6 -22.77 -32.93 -5.85
CA LYS A 6 -21.53 -33.69 -6.02
C LYS A 6 -20.27 -32.85 -5.77
N ILE A 7 -20.29 -31.57 -6.15
CA ILE A 7 -19.19 -30.63 -5.89
C ILE A 7 -19.13 -30.31 -4.39
N PHE A 8 -20.29 -30.11 -3.75
CA PHE A 8 -20.35 -29.91 -2.30
C PHE A 8 -19.93 -31.16 -1.52
N SER A 9 -20.33 -32.37 -1.92
CA SER A 9 -19.91 -33.61 -1.26
C SER A 9 -18.42 -33.93 -1.45
N PHE A 10 -17.74 -33.29 -2.41
CA PHE A 10 -16.29 -33.41 -2.59
C PHE A 10 -15.52 -32.49 -1.61
N PHE A 11 -16.09 -31.33 -1.27
CA PHE A 11 -15.50 -30.37 -0.34
C PHE A 11 -15.87 -30.63 1.13
N VAL A 12 -16.90 -31.44 1.40
CA VAL A 12 -17.30 -31.80 2.76
C VAL A 12 -16.44 -32.98 3.24
N PRO A 13 -15.62 -32.78 4.31
CA PRO A 13 -14.79 -33.86 4.85
C PRO A 13 -15.65 -35.03 5.36
N PRO A 14 -15.12 -36.27 5.36
CA PRO A 14 -15.82 -37.44 5.90
C PRO A 14 -16.29 -37.21 7.34
N ASP A 15 -17.40 -37.82 7.77
CA ASP A 15 -18.08 -37.50 9.04
C ASP A 15 -17.16 -37.55 10.28
N LYS A 16 -16.14 -38.42 10.29
CA LYS A 16 -15.14 -38.52 11.38
C LYS A 16 -14.18 -37.32 11.45
N TRP A 17 -13.96 -36.62 10.33
CA TRP A 17 -13.04 -35.48 10.20
C TRP A 17 -13.77 -34.13 10.24
N ARG A 18 -15.09 -34.14 10.24
CA ARG A 18 -15.89 -32.92 10.14
C ARG A 18 -15.69 -31.99 11.33
N THR A 19 -15.68 -32.53 12.56
CA THR A 19 -15.46 -31.74 13.78
C THR A 19 -14.04 -31.17 13.90
N PRO A 20 -12.93 -31.93 13.70
CA PRO A 20 -11.60 -31.34 13.76
C PRO A 20 -11.34 -30.33 12.64
N VAL A 21 -11.86 -30.56 11.43
CA VAL A 21 -11.72 -29.60 10.32
C VAL A 21 -12.44 -28.29 10.63
N ILE A 22 -13.67 -28.34 11.16
CA ILE A 22 -14.40 -27.13 11.55
C ILE A 22 -13.65 -26.35 12.64
N LEU A 23 -13.11 -27.05 13.65
CA LEU A 23 -12.32 -26.42 14.71
C LEU A 23 -11.05 -25.74 14.17
N ILE A 24 -10.28 -26.45 13.34
CA ILE A 24 -9.05 -25.90 12.75
C ILE A 24 -9.35 -24.69 11.86
N VAL A 25 -10.38 -24.78 11.01
CA VAL A 25 -10.79 -23.66 10.14
C VAL A 25 -11.29 -22.48 10.97
N GLY A 26 -12.03 -22.73 12.05
CA GLY A 26 -12.49 -21.69 12.97
C GLY A 26 -11.34 -20.98 13.66
N ILE A 27 -10.37 -21.74 14.20
CA ILE A 27 -9.15 -21.19 14.82
C ILE A 27 -8.35 -20.38 13.80
N PHE A 28 -8.11 -20.94 12.61
CA PHE A 28 -7.36 -20.26 11.56
C PHE A 28 -8.04 -18.96 11.12
N THR A 29 -9.35 -18.99 10.92
CA THR A 29 -10.15 -17.82 10.55
C THR A 29 -10.12 -16.75 11.65
N GLY A 30 -10.24 -17.16 12.92
CA GLY A 30 -10.13 -16.26 14.08
C GLY A 30 -8.77 -15.60 14.17
N LEU A 31 -7.69 -16.35 13.95
CA LEU A 31 -6.32 -15.82 13.91
C LEU A 31 -6.13 -14.83 12.76
N VAL A 32 -6.61 -15.14 11.56
CA VAL A 32 -6.53 -14.22 10.42
C VAL A 32 -7.26 -12.91 10.70
N ILE A 33 -8.49 -12.97 11.23
CA ILE A 33 -9.25 -11.77 11.60
C ILE A 33 -8.52 -10.97 12.68
N LEU A 34 -7.96 -11.64 13.69
CA LEU A 34 -7.19 -10.98 14.75
C LEU A 34 -5.96 -10.27 14.20
N VAL A 35 -5.21 -10.89 13.30
CA VAL A 35 -4.03 -10.27 12.66
C VAL A 35 -4.45 -9.05 11.83
N LEU A 36 -5.52 -9.14 11.04
CA LEU A 36 -6.02 -8.02 10.25
C LEU A 36 -6.49 -6.86 11.14
N TYR A 37 -7.11 -7.17 12.28
CA TYR A 37 -7.56 -6.18 13.27
C TYR A 37 -6.38 -5.48 13.95
N LEU A 38 -5.42 -6.25 14.49
CA LEU A 38 -4.22 -5.70 15.13
C LEU A 38 -3.36 -4.91 14.14
N GLY A 39 -3.32 -5.34 12.87
CA GLY A 39 -2.64 -4.65 11.79
C GLY A 39 -3.38 -3.44 11.22
N LYS A 40 -4.58 -3.09 11.70
CA LYS A 40 -5.43 -2.00 11.16
C LYS A 40 -5.57 -2.05 9.64
N ALA A 41 -5.83 -3.24 9.08
CA ALA A 41 -5.84 -3.48 7.63
C ALA A 41 -6.80 -2.54 6.86
N ASP A 42 -7.89 -2.14 7.49
CA ASP A 42 -8.87 -1.18 6.97
C ASP A 42 -8.27 0.22 6.75
N SER A 43 -7.40 0.68 7.65
CA SER A 43 -6.75 2.00 7.52
C SER A 43 -5.90 2.10 6.25
N TYR A 44 -5.30 1.00 5.80
CA TYR A 44 -4.51 0.94 4.57
C TYR A 44 -5.32 1.12 3.29
N LEU A 45 -6.65 1.00 3.34
CA LEU A 45 -7.51 1.34 2.19
C LEU A 45 -7.74 2.85 2.09
N SER A 46 -7.61 3.58 3.20
CA SER A 46 -7.74 5.04 3.26
C SER A 46 -6.47 5.75 2.79
N ASP A 47 -6.59 7.04 2.50
CA ASP A 47 -5.49 7.92 2.15
C ASP A 47 -5.06 8.81 3.33
N ASN A 48 -5.57 8.55 4.54
CA ASN A 48 -5.18 9.29 5.74
C ASN A 48 -3.66 9.14 6.01
N PRO A 49 -2.90 10.25 6.11
CA PRO A 49 -1.45 10.22 6.36
C PRO A 49 -1.05 9.54 7.68
N GLU A 50 -1.96 9.48 8.66
CA GLU A 50 -1.75 8.77 9.94
C GLU A 50 -1.57 7.25 9.73
N THR A 51 -2.10 6.72 8.63
CA THR A 51 -1.91 5.31 8.24
C THR A 51 -0.45 4.99 7.96
N CYS A 52 0.32 5.94 7.43
CA CYS A 52 1.72 5.76 7.10
C CYS A 52 2.58 5.54 8.35
N ILE A 53 2.13 6.03 9.51
CA ILE A 53 2.81 5.88 10.79
C ILE A 53 2.24 4.74 11.65
N ASN A 54 1.44 3.85 11.08
CA ASN A 54 1.14 2.56 11.73
C ASN A 54 2.43 1.75 11.99
N CYS A 55 3.49 2.01 11.23
CA CYS A 55 4.83 1.47 11.47
C CYS A 55 5.78 2.59 11.93
N HIS A 56 6.42 2.40 13.09
CA HIS A 56 7.32 3.37 13.72
C HIS A 56 8.50 3.81 12.82
N VAL A 57 8.97 2.92 11.94
CA VAL A 57 10.05 3.20 10.98
C VAL A 57 9.74 4.39 10.06
N MET A 58 8.47 4.71 9.84
CA MET A 58 8.04 5.84 9.01
C MET A 58 7.87 7.16 9.78
N PHE A 59 8.02 7.18 11.11
CA PHE A 59 7.89 8.41 11.91
C PHE A 59 8.79 9.56 11.40
N PRO A 60 10.09 9.33 11.09
CA PRO A 60 10.93 10.43 10.61
C PRO A 60 10.40 11.06 9.31
N GLN A 61 9.87 10.23 8.41
CA GLN A 61 9.35 10.68 7.11
C GLN A 61 8.02 11.43 7.27
N TYR A 62 7.18 11.00 8.20
CA TYR A 62 5.95 11.71 8.52
C TYR A 62 6.23 13.07 9.16
N LEU A 63 7.18 13.15 10.11
CA LEU A 63 7.52 14.40 10.77
C LEU A 63 8.17 15.42 9.81
N THR A 64 9.01 14.96 8.88
CA THR A 64 9.59 15.85 7.86
C THR A 64 8.52 16.37 6.90
N TRP A 65 7.57 15.51 6.48
CA TRP A 65 6.39 15.95 5.71
C TRP A 65 5.55 16.94 6.52
N GLN A 66 5.27 16.65 7.79
CA GLN A 66 4.46 17.50 8.67
C GLN A 66 5.09 18.88 8.87
N HIS A 67 6.41 19.01 8.88
CA HIS A 67 7.09 20.31 8.94
C HIS A 67 7.34 20.95 7.57
N SER A 68 6.98 20.28 6.47
CA SER A 68 7.16 20.80 5.11
C SER A 68 5.98 21.67 4.65
N SER A 69 6.21 22.49 3.62
CA SER A 69 5.15 23.26 2.96
C SER A 69 4.09 22.36 2.32
N HIS A 70 4.44 21.11 1.96
CA HIS A 70 3.53 20.18 1.31
C HIS A 70 2.45 19.64 2.25
N ASN A 71 2.63 19.69 3.58
CA ASN A 71 1.60 19.24 4.53
C ASN A 71 0.26 19.95 4.34
N ARG A 72 0.30 21.19 3.83
CA ARG A 72 -0.85 22.10 3.77
C ARG A 72 -1.74 21.82 2.56
N VAL A 73 -1.19 21.13 1.57
CA VAL A 73 -1.80 20.99 0.23
C VAL A 73 -1.78 19.56 -0.31
N ALA A 74 -0.99 18.67 0.30
CA ALA A 74 -0.78 17.31 -0.17
C ALA A 74 -0.59 16.35 1.00
N ILE A 75 -1.15 15.15 0.84
CA ILE A 75 -0.92 14.01 1.74
C ILE A 75 0.14 13.07 1.17
N CYS A 76 0.59 12.09 1.96
CA CYS A 76 1.63 11.12 1.57
C CYS A 76 1.36 10.49 0.19
N ASN A 77 0.12 10.06 -0.06
CA ASN A 77 -0.26 9.36 -1.29
C ASN A 77 -0.31 10.27 -2.52
N ASP A 78 -0.46 11.59 -2.35
CA ASP A 78 -0.45 12.53 -3.48
C ASP A 78 0.93 12.63 -4.13
N CYS A 79 1.98 12.37 -3.36
CA CYS A 79 3.35 12.28 -3.83
C CYS A 79 3.72 10.82 -4.17
N HIS A 80 3.46 9.88 -3.26
CA HIS A 80 4.02 8.53 -3.34
C HIS A 80 3.22 7.53 -4.19
N VAL A 81 1.98 7.85 -4.58
CA VAL A 81 1.11 6.94 -5.33
C VAL A 81 0.70 7.58 -6.66
N PRO A 82 0.74 6.84 -7.79
CA PRO A 82 0.32 7.38 -9.08
C PRO A 82 -1.17 7.76 -9.08
N GLN A 83 -1.49 8.91 -9.68
CA GLN A 83 -2.84 9.49 -9.72
C GLN A 83 -3.52 9.40 -11.10
N GLU A 84 -2.99 8.55 -11.99
CA GLU A 84 -3.44 8.45 -13.39
C GLU A 84 -4.85 7.84 -13.51
N ASN A 85 -5.11 6.78 -12.76
CA ASN A 85 -6.42 6.14 -12.67
C ASN A 85 -6.52 5.30 -11.38
N ILE A 86 -7.75 5.02 -10.97
CA ILE A 86 -8.04 4.29 -9.72
C ILE A 86 -7.42 2.89 -9.75
N PHE A 87 -7.43 2.21 -10.91
CA PHE A 87 -6.88 0.86 -11.03
C PHE A 87 -5.36 0.82 -10.79
N ARG A 88 -4.60 1.71 -11.43
CA ARG A 88 -3.15 1.83 -11.24
C ARG A 88 -2.82 2.26 -9.82
N LYS A 89 -3.57 3.21 -9.26
CA LYS A 89 -3.45 3.65 -7.87
C LYS A 89 -3.59 2.46 -6.91
N SER A 90 -4.70 1.73 -7.01
CA SER A 90 -5.00 0.58 -6.15
C SER A 90 -3.98 -0.56 -6.33
N LEU A 91 -3.60 -0.87 -7.57
CA LEU A 91 -2.61 -1.91 -7.85
C LEU A 91 -1.24 -1.54 -7.28
N PHE A 92 -0.78 -0.30 -7.52
CA PHE A 92 0.50 0.18 -6.98
C PHE A 92 0.49 0.10 -5.45
N LYS A 93 -0.56 0.62 -4.81
CA LYS A 93 -0.75 0.59 -3.36
C LYS A 93 -0.76 -0.83 -2.80
N ALA A 94 -1.43 -1.77 -3.46
CA ALA A 94 -1.44 -3.18 -3.06
C ALA A 94 -0.06 -3.84 -3.19
N THR A 95 0.64 -3.62 -4.31
CA THR A 95 1.97 -4.21 -4.54
C THR A 95 3.02 -3.65 -3.59
N ASP A 96 3.00 -2.35 -3.34
CA ASP A 96 3.92 -1.67 -2.44
C ASP A 96 3.62 -1.99 -0.98
N GLY A 97 2.34 -2.01 -0.59
CA GLY A 97 1.88 -2.45 0.72
C GLY A 97 2.30 -3.89 1.03
N LEU A 98 2.06 -4.83 0.11
CA LEU A 98 2.46 -6.23 0.27
C LEU A 98 3.98 -6.36 0.45
N ARG A 99 4.76 -5.64 -0.37
CA ARG A 99 6.22 -5.60 -0.25
C ARG A 99 6.65 -5.08 1.12
N HIS A 100 6.10 -3.96 1.60
CA HIS A 100 6.43 -3.42 2.91
C HIS A 100 6.06 -4.39 4.04
N SER A 101 4.87 -4.97 4.00
CA SER A 101 4.45 -5.99 4.97
C SER A 101 5.41 -7.19 4.98
N THR A 102 5.84 -7.70 3.82
CA THR A 102 6.80 -8.81 3.77
C THR A 102 8.16 -8.42 4.36
N MET A 103 8.69 -7.25 4.00
CA MET A 103 10.00 -6.79 4.48
C MET A 103 10.02 -6.66 6.01
N PHE A 104 9.02 -6.02 6.60
CA PHE A 104 8.95 -5.84 8.05
C PHE A 104 8.60 -7.11 8.81
N THR A 105 7.81 -8.01 8.21
CA THR A 105 7.50 -9.33 8.83
C THR A 105 8.76 -10.17 8.97
N PHE A 106 9.62 -10.17 7.94
CA PHE A 106 10.85 -10.97 7.92
C PHE A 106 12.09 -10.21 8.40
N ARG A 107 11.94 -8.97 8.87
CA ARG A 107 13.04 -8.10 9.31
C ARG A 107 14.13 -7.91 8.26
N LEU A 108 13.71 -7.70 7.02
CA LEU A 108 14.57 -7.52 5.86
C LEU A 108 14.80 -6.05 5.51
N GLU A 109 14.38 -5.12 6.40
CA GLU A 109 14.57 -3.69 6.20
C GLU A 109 16.05 -3.31 6.16
N PRO A 110 16.48 -2.48 5.19
CA PRO A 110 17.81 -1.91 5.19
C PRO A 110 17.93 -0.82 6.27
N GLU A 111 19.13 -0.65 6.83
CA GLU A 111 19.41 0.43 7.78
C GLU A 111 19.15 1.82 7.17
N VAL A 112 19.44 1.99 5.87
CA VAL A 112 19.13 3.20 5.11
C VAL A 112 18.02 2.92 4.10
N ILE A 113 16.85 3.49 4.37
CA ILE A 113 15.68 3.35 3.50
C ILE A 113 15.85 4.24 2.28
N ARG A 114 15.87 3.62 1.09
CA ARG A 114 15.93 4.33 -0.19
C ARG A 114 14.76 3.95 -1.06
N ILE A 115 14.09 4.97 -1.60
CA ILE A 115 12.99 4.79 -2.54
C ILE A 115 13.48 4.06 -3.80
N LYS A 116 12.73 3.04 -4.23
CA LYS A 116 13.01 2.28 -5.46
C LYS A 116 12.60 3.08 -6.69
N ASN A 117 13.11 2.70 -7.87
CA ASN A 117 12.86 3.43 -9.11
C ASN A 117 11.37 3.61 -9.42
N ALA A 118 10.53 2.60 -9.15
CA ALA A 118 9.09 2.72 -9.32
C ALA A 118 8.48 3.86 -8.47
N GLY A 119 8.87 3.95 -7.20
CA GLY A 119 8.44 5.03 -6.31
C GLY A 119 9.03 6.39 -6.72
N LYS A 120 10.30 6.43 -7.14
CA LYS A 120 10.93 7.68 -7.64
C LYS A 120 10.16 8.24 -8.82
N ASN A 121 9.79 7.39 -9.77
CA ASN A 121 9.04 7.80 -10.95
C ASN A 121 7.64 8.27 -10.58
N ALA A 122 6.95 7.59 -9.65
CA ALA A 122 5.65 8.03 -9.16
C ALA A 122 5.73 9.43 -8.51
N VAL A 123 6.73 9.65 -7.64
CA VAL A 123 6.98 10.95 -7.01
C VAL A 123 7.26 12.02 -8.05
N GLN A 124 8.19 11.76 -8.98
CA GLN A 124 8.55 12.72 -10.03
C GLN A 124 7.33 13.11 -10.89
N ASN A 125 6.55 12.12 -11.34
CA ASN A 125 5.34 12.39 -12.13
C ASN A 125 4.32 13.24 -11.35
N ASN A 126 4.19 13.01 -10.04
CA ASN A 126 3.30 13.80 -9.19
C ASN A 126 3.82 15.22 -8.93
N CYS A 127 5.15 15.42 -8.84
CA CYS A 127 5.76 16.74 -8.83
C CYS A 127 5.40 17.51 -10.11
N GLU A 128 5.59 16.89 -11.28
CA GLU A 128 5.27 17.51 -12.57
C GLU A 128 3.76 17.78 -12.72
N ARG A 129 2.92 16.89 -12.20
CA ARG A 129 1.46 17.05 -12.23
C ARG A 129 1.00 18.30 -11.48
N CYS A 130 1.54 18.56 -10.29
CA CYS A 130 1.13 19.69 -9.47
C CYS A 130 1.90 20.99 -9.80
N HIS A 131 3.15 20.88 -10.26
CA HIS A 131 4.02 22.00 -10.61
C HIS A 131 4.22 22.16 -12.12
N ASN A 132 3.20 21.81 -12.92
CA ASN A 132 3.28 21.81 -14.38
C ASN A 132 3.75 23.15 -14.95
N TYR A 133 3.23 24.27 -14.45
CA TYR A 133 3.60 25.61 -14.91
C TYR A 133 5.09 25.91 -14.69
N LEU A 134 5.61 25.57 -13.51
CA LEU A 134 7.04 25.76 -13.21
C LEU A 134 7.90 24.84 -14.10
N TRP A 135 7.44 23.62 -14.32
CA TRP A 135 8.14 22.64 -15.14
C TRP A 135 8.21 23.05 -16.62
N ASP A 136 7.08 23.52 -17.16
CA ASP A 136 6.99 24.01 -18.54
C ASP A 136 7.81 25.29 -18.73
N TYR A 137 7.83 26.18 -17.73
CA TYR A 137 8.71 27.35 -17.73
C TYR A 137 10.19 26.95 -17.79
N VAL A 138 10.64 26.05 -16.92
CA VAL A 138 12.03 25.58 -16.90
C VAL A 138 12.41 24.89 -18.21
N LYS A 139 11.52 24.08 -18.80
CA LYS A 139 11.73 23.47 -20.12
C LYS A 139 11.84 24.53 -21.21
N SER A 140 11.01 25.57 -21.18
CA SER A 140 11.08 26.68 -22.12
C SER A 140 12.42 27.41 -22.02
N CYS A 141 12.88 27.76 -20.80
CA CYS A 141 14.18 28.39 -20.58
C CYS A 141 15.34 27.53 -21.10
N ARG A 142 15.30 26.21 -20.86
CA ARG A 142 16.31 25.28 -21.36
C ARG A 142 16.34 25.23 -22.90
N ASN A 143 15.17 25.15 -23.53
CA ASN A 143 15.06 25.12 -24.99
C ASN A 143 15.56 26.43 -25.64
N LEU A 144 15.47 27.54 -24.91
CA LEU A 144 15.99 28.85 -25.30
C LEU A 144 17.48 29.04 -24.94
N GLY A 145 18.15 28.06 -24.32
CA GLY A 145 19.56 28.13 -23.95
C GLY A 145 19.88 29.09 -22.80
N LEU A 146 18.90 29.41 -21.94
CA LEU A 146 19.02 30.38 -20.85
C LEU A 146 19.41 29.75 -19.49
N THR A 147 19.79 28.47 -19.48
CA THR A 147 20.19 27.70 -18.29
C THR A 147 21.41 26.85 -18.57
#